data_AF-A0A1F4X620-F1
#
_entry.id   AF-A0A1F4X620-F1
#
_cell.length_a   1.000
_cell.length_b   1.000
_cell.length_c   1.000
_cell.angle_alpha   90.00
_cell.angle_beta   90.00
_cell.angle_gamma   90.00
#
_symmetry.space_group_name_H-M   'P 1'
#
loop_
_entity.id
_entity.type
_entity.pdbx_description
1 polymer ?
#
loop_
_entity_poly.entity_id
_entity_poly.type
_entity_poly.pdbx_seq_one_letter_code
_entity_poly.pdbx_strand_id
1 'polypeptide(L)'
;MDQIVEINLDAYGDKKYSGKVSALQMFANADSDFVVDIEFTENGGFMPTLGMTGDAKIIVESTQNPVKSLFYDEIFYDDEDKPFVWTVKNGYLAKLPIEVGLEGDIYTEVKSQIDIPVVVGLNQDVELFEGFKATVIPN
;
A
#
# COMPACT_ATOMS: atom_id res chain seq x y z
N MET A 1 19.12 10.37 -1.66
CA MET A 1 18.16 10.41 -0.54
C MET A 1 18.45 9.21 0.31
N ASP A 2 18.57 9.39 1.62
CA ASP A 2 18.81 8.28 2.53
C ASP A 2 17.50 7.48 2.67
N GLN A 3 17.57 6.19 2.35
CA GLN A 3 16.43 5.29 2.40
C GLN A 3 16.16 4.89 3.87
N ILE A 4 15.04 5.36 4.43
CA ILE A 4 14.67 5.11 5.84
C ILE A 4 14.18 3.67 5.99
N VAL A 5 14.59 3.04 7.09
CA VAL A 5 14.18 1.68 7.47
C VAL A 5 13.63 1.68 8.89
N GLU A 6 12.46 1.08 9.09
CA GLU A 6 11.97 0.71 10.42
C GLU A 6 12.43 -0.72 10.74
N ILE A 7 12.97 -0.96 11.93
CA ILE A 7 13.52 -2.25 12.33
C ILE A 7 12.87 -2.68 13.64
N ASN A 8 12.33 -3.90 13.69
CA ASN A 8 11.79 -4.52 14.89
C ASN A 8 12.67 -5.72 15.24
N LEU A 9 13.20 -5.77 16.46
CA LEU A 9 14.06 -6.86 16.90
C LEU A 9 13.28 -7.80 17.82
N ASP A 10 13.37 -9.10 17.58
CA ASP A 10 12.62 -10.14 18.31
C ASP A 10 12.88 -10.08 19.82
N ALA A 11 14.11 -9.70 20.20
CA ALA A 11 14.55 -9.61 21.60
C ALA A 11 13.90 -8.46 22.39
N TYR A 12 13.32 -7.46 21.72
CA TYR A 12 12.85 -6.22 22.34
C TYR A 12 11.34 -5.98 22.21
N GLY A 13 10.56 -6.99 21.79
CA GLY A 13 9.11 -6.89 21.66
C GLY A 13 8.70 -5.76 20.72
N ASP A 14 7.81 -4.87 21.18
CA ASP A 14 7.24 -3.79 20.36
C ASP A 14 8.18 -2.56 20.16
N LYS A 15 9.46 -2.66 20.54
CA LYS A 15 10.40 -1.54 20.34
C LYS A 15 10.78 -1.43 18.87
N LYS A 16 10.49 -0.26 18.31
CA LYS A 16 10.92 0.13 16.97
C LYS A 16 12.27 0.84 16.99
N TYR A 17 13.15 0.43 16.10
CA TYR A 17 14.40 1.10 15.78
C TYR A 17 14.27 1.75 14.41
N SER A 18 15.05 2.80 14.18
CA SER A 18 15.18 3.41 12.86
C SER A 18 16.58 3.16 12.32
N GLY A 19 16.68 2.98 11.02
CA GLY A 19 17.95 2.82 10.33
C GLY A 19 17.92 3.47 8.96
N LYS A 20 19.05 3.39 8.28
CA LYS A 20 19.22 3.83 6.90
C LYS A 20 19.93 2.76 6.11
N VAL A 21 19.53 2.56 4.85
CA VAL A 21 20.30 1.69 3.95
C VAL A 21 21.69 2.28 3.75
N SER A 22 22.72 1.51 4.10
CA SER A 22 24.12 1.90 3.97
C SER A 22 24.79 1.27 2.74
N ALA A 23 24.37 0.07 2.36
CA ALA A 23 24.81 -0.58 1.13
C ALA A 23 23.72 -1.47 0.51
N LEU A 24 23.72 -1.53 -0.83
CA LEU A 24 22.93 -2.46 -1.62
C LEU A 24 23.88 -3.18 -2.56
N GLN A 25 23.91 -4.52 -2.51
CA GLN A 25 24.73 -5.28 -3.44
C GLN A 25 24.22 -5.12 -4.88
N MET A 26 25.14 -5.01 -5.83
CA MET A 26 24.79 -4.85 -7.26
C MET A 26 24.42 -6.17 -7.95
N PHE A 27 24.59 -7.29 -7.25
CA PHE A 27 24.30 -8.62 -7.76
C PHE A 27 23.43 -9.36 -6.75
N ALA A 28 22.56 -10.21 -7.27
CA ALA A 28 21.80 -11.12 -6.45
C ALA A 28 22.69 -12.31 -6.00
N ASN A 29 22.34 -12.91 -4.88
CA ASN A 29 22.94 -14.16 -4.42
C ASN A 29 22.48 -15.34 -5.31
N ALA A 30 22.88 -16.56 -4.94
CA ALA A 30 22.51 -17.77 -5.68
C ALA A 30 20.98 -18.02 -5.73
N ASP A 31 20.23 -17.47 -4.78
CA ASP A 31 18.78 -17.62 -4.63
C ASP A 31 18.00 -16.46 -5.28
N SER A 32 18.68 -15.57 -6.01
CA SER A 32 18.11 -14.37 -6.63
C SER A 32 17.70 -13.25 -5.65
N ASP A 33 18.21 -13.27 -4.42
CA ASP A 33 17.98 -12.21 -3.43
C ASP A 33 19.12 -11.18 -3.43
N PHE A 34 18.80 -9.93 -3.09
CA PHE A 34 19.80 -8.88 -2.86
C PHE A 34 20.06 -8.70 -1.36
N VAL A 35 21.34 -8.68 -0.98
CA VAL A 35 21.72 -8.33 0.40
C VAL A 35 21.78 -6.81 0.54
N VAL A 36 21.08 -6.31 1.56
CA VAL A 36 21.00 -4.90 1.92
C VAL A 36 21.57 -4.71 3.32
N ASP A 37 22.57 -3.86 3.44
CA ASP A 37 23.13 -3.48 4.74
C ASP A 37 22.40 -2.24 5.24
N ILE A 38 22.02 -2.28 6.52
CA ILE A 38 21.27 -1.22 7.19
C ILE A 38 22.08 -0.73 8.40
N GLU A 39 22.36 0.56 8.43
CA GLU A 39 22.98 1.22 9.57
C GLU A 39 21.89 1.68 10.55
N PHE A 40 21.99 1.25 11.80
CA PHE A 40 21.08 1.67 12.86
C PHE A 40 21.32 3.14 13.22
N THR A 41 20.23 3.89 13.36
CA THR A 41 20.27 5.24 13.93
C THR A 41 20.12 5.11 15.44
N GLU A 42 21.12 5.61 16.18
CA GLU A 42 21.11 5.57 17.64
C GLU A 42 19.91 6.36 18.19
N ASN A 43 19.09 5.72 19.02
CA ASN A 43 17.92 6.37 19.62
C ASN A 43 17.79 5.94 21.09
N GLY A 44 18.32 6.77 22.00
CA GLY A 44 17.96 6.71 23.43
C GLY A 44 18.53 5.55 24.24
N GLY A 45 19.79 5.14 23.99
CA GLY A 45 20.59 4.37 24.96
C GLY A 45 20.50 2.84 24.91
N PHE A 46 19.77 2.27 23.93
CA PHE A 46 19.78 0.82 23.67
C PHE A 46 20.36 0.56 22.27
N MET A 47 21.59 0.07 22.22
CA MET A 47 22.22 -0.36 20.98
C MET A 47 21.95 -1.86 20.78
N PRO A 48 21.39 -2.27 19.62
CA PRO A 48 21.29 -3.69 19.26
C PRO A 48 22.65 -4.38 19.34
N THR A 49 22.67 -5.61 19.83
CA THR A 49 23.89 -6.43 19.86
C THR A 49 23.96 -7.35 18.66
N LEU A 50 25.17 -7.76 18.28
CA LEU A 50 25.39 -8.69 17.19
C LEU A 50 24.67 -10.03 17.43
N GLY A 51 24.10 -10.58 16.36
CA GLY A 51 23.38 -11.86 16.38
C GLY A 51 21.89 -11.77 16.70
N MET A 52 21.34 -10.57 16.89
CA MET A 52 19.90 -10.37 17.00
C MET A 52 19.22 -10.51 15.64
N THR A 53 18.03 -11.12 15.65
CA THR A 53 17.13 -11.27 14.50
C THR A 53 15.92 -10.34 14.63
N GLY A 54 15.23 -10.13 13.52
CA GLY A 54 14.03 -9.32 13.47
C GLY A 54 13.64 -8.97 12.04
N ASP A 55 12.66 -8.07 11.94
CA ASP A 55 12.10 -7.60 10.68
C ASP A 55 12.58 -6.20 10.34
N ALA A 56 12.79 -5.94 9.04
CA ALA A 56 13.12 -4.61 8.53
C ALA A 56 12.09 -4.19 7.46
N LYS A 57 11.49 -3.02 7.67
CA LYS A 57 10.56 -2.38 6.72
C LYS A 57 11.26 -1.18 6.07
N ILE A 58 11.64 -1.33 4.81
CA ILE A 58 12.28 -0.28 3.99
C ILE A 58 11.19 0.61 3.38
N ILE A 59 11.20 1.91 3.67
CA ILE A 59 10.12 2.83 3.25
C ILE A 59 10.41 3.42 1.87
N VAL A 60 10.16 2.66 0.79
CA VAL A 60 10.50 3.05 -0.59
C VAL A 60 9.89 4.39 -1.00
N GLU A 61 8.60 4.59 -0.70
CA GLU A 61 7.89 5.83 -0.98
C GLU A 61 6.84 6.09 0.10
N SER A 62 6.53 7.36 0.36
CA SER A 62 5.50 7.76 1.32
C SER A 62 4.96 9.15 1.01
N THR A 63 3.70 9.39 1.38
CA THR A 63 3.07 10.70 1.31
C THR A 63 3.21 11.44 2.64
N GLN A 64 3.69 12.69 2.62
CA GLN A 64 3.87 13.49 3.85
C GLN A 64 2.56 14.07 4.39
N ASN A 65 1.56 14.23 3.53
CA ASN A 65 0.26 14.78 3.89
C ASN A 65 -0.80 13.69 3.82
N PRO A 66 -1.91 13.81 4.57
CA PRO A 66 -3.07 12.96 4.38
C PRO A 66 -3.55 13.03 2.92
N VAL A 67 -3.75 11.87 2.32
CA VAL A 67 -4.27 11.72 0.95
C VAL A 67 -5.62 11.03 0.98
N LYS A 68 -6.42 11.24 -0.07
CA LYS A 68 -7.61 10.42 -0.29
C LYS A 68 -7.16 9.03 -0.73
N SER A 69 -7.77 8.01 -0.15
CA SER A 69 -7.46 6.62 -0.48
C SER A 69 -8.73 5.78 -0.53
N LEU A 70 -8.65 4.69 -1.28
CA LEU A 70 -9.62 3.61 -1.29
C LEU A 70 -8.91 2.32 -0.89
N PHE A 71 -9.66 1.31 -0.48
CA PHE A 71 -9.13 -0.04 -0.35
C PHE A 71 -8.73 -0.56 -1.74
N TYR A 72 -7.70 -1.40 -1.80
CA TYR A 72 -7.20 -1.93 -3.08
C TYR A 72 -8.27 -2.71 -3.85
N ASP A 73 -9.22 -3.35 -3.15
CA ASP A 73 -10.31 -4.15 -3.72
C ASP A 73 -11.53 -3.31 -4.15
N GLU A 74 -11.51 -2.00 -3.91
CA GLU A 74 -12.49 -1.04 -4.42
C GLU A 74 -12.10 -0.49 -5.80
N ILE A 75 -10.87 -0.73 -6.25
CA ILE A 75 -10.32 -0.26 -7.52
C ILE A 75 -10.28 -1.40 -8.53
N PHE A 76 -10.83 -1.15 -9.72
CA PHE A 76 -10.91 -2.10 -10.82
C PHE A 76 -10.14 -1.58 -12.02
N TYR A 77 -9.67 -2.48 -12.87
CA TYR A 77 -8.92 -2.16 -14.08
C TYR A 77 -9.68 -2.68 -15.29
N ASP A 78 -9.75 -1.88 -16.36
CA ASP A 78 -10.35 -2.29 -17.61
C ASP A 78 -9.38 -3.11 -18.47
N ASP A 79 -9.81 -3.51 -19.68
CA ASP A 79 -8.98 -4.31 -20.60
C ASP A 79 -7.71 -3.57 -21.07
N GLU A 80 -7.61 -2.26 -20.86
CA GLU A 80 -6.46 -1.42 -21.17
C GLU A 80 -5.64 -1.04 -19.91
N ASP A 81 -5.89 -1.72 -18.78
CA ASP A 81 -5.24 -1.49 -17.49
C ASP A 81 -5.47 -0.07 -16.94
N LYS A 82 -6.62 0.54 -17.26
CA LYS A 82 -6.99 1.85 -16.72
C LYS A 82 -7.82 1.70 -15.45
N PRO A 83 -7.44 2.36 -14.35
CA PRO A 83 -8.15 2.23 -13.09
C PRO A 83 -9.49 2.97 -13.12
N PHE A 84 -10.50 2.33 -12.56
CA PHE A 84 -11.85 2.87 -12.38
C PHE A 84 -12.48 2.34 -11.10
N VAL A 85 -13.52 3.03 -10.63
CA VAL A 85 -14.36 2.58 -9.53
C VAL A 85 -15.80 2.42 -10.01
N TRP A 86 -16.56 1.56 -9.34
CA TRP A 86 -17.98 1.46 -9.59
C TRP A 86 -18.75 2.50 -8.78
N THR A 87 -19.72 3.13 -9.43
CA THR A 87 -20.61 4.13 -8.82
C THR A 87 -22.04 3.88 -9.27
N VAL A 88 -23.02 4.48 -8.61
CA VAL A 88 -24.43 4.38 -9.02
C VAL A 88 -24.91 5.73 -9.54
N LYS A 89 -25.26 5.79 -10.83
CA LYS A 89 -25.83 6.95 -11.49
C LYS A 89 -27.25 6.64 -11.94
N ASN A 90 -28.22 7.40 -11.43
CA ASN A 90 -29.66 7.21 -11.74
C ASN A 90 -30.18 5.78 -11.47
N GLY A 91 -29.63 5.08 -10.47
CA GLY A 91 -30.01 3.71 -10.12
C GLY A 91 -29.33 2.61 -10.95
N TYR A 92 -28.36 2.98 -11.80
CA TYR A 92 -27.59 2.05 -12.62
C TYR A 92 -26.11 2.14 -12.28
N LEU A 93 -25.40 1.02 -12.34
CA LEU A 93 -23.95 0.97 -12.21
C LEU A 93 -23.30 1.73 -13.36
N ALA A 94 -22.32 2.55 -13.00
CA ALA A 94 -21.49 3.29 -13.94
C ALA A 94 -20.02 3.24 -13.49
N LYS A 95 -19.12 2.98 -14.44
CA LYS A 95 -17.68 3.13 -14.26
C LYS A 95 -17.34 4.61 -14.16
N LEU A 96 -16.61 4.96 -13.11
CA LEU A 96 -15.97 6.25 -12.97
C LEU A 96 -14.46 6.05 -13.12
N PRO A 97 -13.84 6.50 -14.22
CA PRO A 97 -12.38 6.48 -14.36
C PRO A 97 -11.74 7.31 -13.25
N ILE A 98 -10.65 6.80 -12.69
CA ILE A 98 -9.88 7.47 -11.64
C ILE A 98 -8.41 7.54 -12.03
N GLU A 99 -7.66 8.36 -11.31
CA GLU A 99 -6.21 8.41 -11.32
C GLU A 99 -5.72 7.95 -9.96
N VAL A 100 -4.86 6.93 -9.96
CA VAL A 100 -4.23 6.38 -8.76
C VAL A 100 -2.84 7.00 -8.53
N GLY A 101 -2.44 7.08 -7.26
CA GLY A 101 -1.14 7.57 -6.82
C GLY A 101 -0.30 6.44 -6.24
N LEU A 102 0.24 6.66 -5.04
CA LEU A 102 0.98 5.63 -4.31
C LEU A 102 0.06 4.44 -3.96
N GLU A 103 0.47 3.25 -4.39
CA GLU A 103 -0.18 1.98 -4.06
C GLU A 103 0.51 1.34 -2.85
N GLY A 104 -0.29 0.89 -1.89
CA GLY A 104 0.16 0.12 -0.74
C GLY A 104 -0.64 -1.18 -0.59
N ASP A 105 -0.25 -2.00 0.38
CA ASP A 105 -0.82 -3.35 0.56
C ASP A 105 -2.34 -3.37 0.82
N ILE A 106 -2.86 -2.32 1.48
CA ILE A 106 -4.28 -2.23 1.88
C ILE A 106 -4.97 -1.06 1.18
N TYR A 107 -4.26 0.05 1.00
CA TYR A 107 -4.81 1.31 0.53
C TYR A 107 -4.05 1.80 -0.69
N THR A 108 -4.81 2.37 -1.62
CA THR A 108 -4.27 3.04 -2.80
C THR A 108 -4.69 4.50 -2.77
N GLU A 109 -3.72 5.40 -2.99
CA GLU A 109 -3.99 6.82 -3.14
C GLU A 109 -4.85 7.09 -4.37
N VAL A 110 -5.87 7.93 -4.23
CA VAL A 110 -6.71 8.39 -5.34
C VAL A 110 -6.54 9.90 -5.52
N LYS A 111 -6.04 10.28 -6.70
CA LYS A 111 -5.82 11.68 -7.08
C LYS A 111 -7.06 12.32 -7.67
N SER A 112 -7.96 11.52 -8.25
CA SER A 112 -9.24 12.00 -8.77
C SER A 112 -10.21 12.42 -7.67
N GLN A 113 -11.02 13.42 -7.96
CA GLN A 113 -12.11 13.82 -7.08
C GLN A 113 -13.31 12.88 -7.30
N ILE A 114 -13.67 12.13 -6.27
CA ILE A 114 -14.85 11.26 -6.24
C ILE A 114 -15.87 11.90 -5.29
N ASP A 115 -16.94 12.48 -5.85
CA ASP A 115 -18.01 13.14 -5.08
C ASP A 115 -19.24 12.25 -4.89
N ILE A 116 -19.22 11.05 -5.47
CA ILE A 116 -20.30 10.07 -5.45
C ILE A 116 -19.84 8.81 -4.70
N PRO A 117 -20.72 8.11 -3.98
CA PRO A 117 -20.33 6.89 -3.28
C PRO A 117 -19.76 5.84 -4.25
N VAL A 118 -18.60 5.29 -3.87
CA VAL A 118 -18.05 4.07 -4.47
C VAL A 118 -18.88 2.89 -3.98
N VAL A 119 -19.14 1.94 -4.88
CA VAL A 119 -19.85 0.70 -4.55
C VAL A 119 -19.00 -0.49 -4.92
N VAL A 120 -19.15 -1.56 -4.15
CA VAL A 120 -18.54 -2.86 -4.40
C VAL A 120 -19.61 -3.93 -4.47
N GLY A 121 -19.26 -5.10 -5.01
CA GLY A 121 -20.13 -6.27 -4.95
C GLY A 121 -20.39 -6.64 -3.49
N LEU A 122 -21.62 -7.03 -3.16
CA LEU A 122 -21.97 -7.47 -1.80
C LEU A 122 -21.08 -8.65 -1.35
N ASN A 123 -20.70 -9.50 -2.32
CA ASN A 123 -19.88 -10.68 -2.16
C ASN A 123 -18.90 -10.79 -3.34
N GLN A 124 -17.84 -11.59 -3.19
CA GLN A 124 -16.84 -11.83 -4.26
C GLN A 124 -17.42 -12.47 -5.54
N ASP A 125 -18.56 -13.14 -5.44
CA ASP A 125 -19.22 -13.80 -6.58
C ASP A 125 -20.07 -12.84 -7.44
N VAL A 126 -20.21 -11.58 -7.04
CA VAL A 126 -21.05 -10.61 -7.74
C VAL A 126 -20.23 -9.91 -8.82
N GLU A 127 -20.40 -10.35 -10.06
CA GLU A 127 -19.85 -9.64 -11.21
C GLU A 127 -20.64 -8.33 -11.46
N LEU A 128 -19.91 -7.22 -11.56
CA LEU A 128 -20.46 -5.89 -11.81
C LEU A 128 -20.32 -5.53 -13.29
N PHE A 129 -21.42 -5.08 -13.88
CA PHE A 129 -21.48 -4.69 -15.29
C PHE A 129 -22.07 -3.29 -15.44
N GLU A 130 -21.52 -2.54 -16.39
CA GLU A 130 -22.01 -1.20 -16.75
C GLU A 130 -23.51 -1.25 -17.11
N GLY A 131 -24.29 -0.32 -16.56
CA GLY A 131 -25.72 -0.20 -16.86
C GLY A 131 -26.61 -1.20 -16.12
N PHE A 132 -26.07 -2.05 -15.23
CA PHE A 132 -26.90 -2.93 -14.40
C PHE A 132 -27.64 -2.12 -13.34
N LYS A 133 -28.89 -2.48 -13.08
CA LYS A 133 -29.69 -1.83 -12.04
C LYS A 133 -29.12 -2.21 -10.67
N ALA A 134 -28.75 -1.20 -9.87
CA ALA A 134 -28.20 -1.39 -8.54
C ALA A 134 -29.15 -0.84 -7.48
N THR A 135 -29.16 -1.50 -6.32
CA THR A 135 -29.75 -0.98 -5.09
C THR A 135 -28.62 -0.79 -4.10
N VAL A 136 -28.40 0.44 -3.65
CA VAL A 136 -27.40 0.74 -2.62
C VAL A 136 -27.95 0.29 -1.28
N ILE A 137 -27.26 -0.63 -0.62
CA ILE A 137 -27.53 -1.01 0.77
C ILE A 137 -26.53 -0.23 1.62
N PRO A 138 -26.97 0.70 2.49
CA PRO A 138 -26.05 1.42 3.36
C PRO A 138 -25.40 0.46 4.36
N ASN A 139 -24.10 0.66 4.62
CA ASN A 139 -23.37 0.02 5.71
C ASN A 139 -23.84 0.53 7.08
#